data_AF-A0A955LPI6-F1
#
_entry.id   AF-A0A955LPI6-F1
#
_cell.length_a   1.000
_cell.length_b   1.000
_cell.length_c   1.000
_cell.angle_alpha   90.00
_cell.angle_beta   90.00
_cell.angle_gamma   90.00
#
_symmetry.space_group_name_H-M   'P 1'
#
loop_
_entity.id
_entity.type
_entity.pdbx_description
1 polymer ?
#
loop_
_entity_poly.entity_id
_entity_poly.type
_entity_poly.pdbx_seq_one_letter_code
_entity_poly.pdbx_strand_id
1 'polypeptide(L)'
;MSKISFTLIIACLLSGCAWTSPGGFGQRSAQVEAIKSVVDTLPEEYQLGVKFALYRAGGNSGALVRALRSVSGEEQEGMAFLITHMPRRDLRSLKADFLIENVSLAYQARRVLPWGADVPPDIFLNYVLPYVNVNETREPWRRYFFEKYAGLAREQGTIGAAALFLNLRIFTDHHITYNLKTRPKPDQSPSETIAAGVASCTGQSIMIADALRAVGIPARVVGTPLWSDRSGNHTWFEVWEDGAWHFQDANREGRLDEAWFATPAAEPQMTGPLHRIYAASYRRTGILFPTIWAPLADDVYATDVTMDYQTDAE
;
A
#
# COMPACT_ATOMS: atom_id res chain seq x y z
N MET A 1 0.65 18.41 -30.45
CA MET A 1 0.46 18.48 -28.98
C MET A 1 1.77 18.91 -28.35
N SER A 2 1.70 19.92 -27.48
CA SER A 2 2.77 20.85 -27.15
C SER A 2 4.00 20.20 -26.51
N LYS A 3 5.18 20.44 -27.12
CA LYS A 3 6.51 20.21 -26.51
C LYS A 3 6.66 21.16 -25.32
N ILE A 4 6.17 20.80 -24.16
CA ILE A 4 6.63 21.40 -22.91
C ILE A 4 8.10 20.99 -22.78
N SER A 5 9.00 21.92 -23.11
CA SER A 5 10.43 21.66 -23.17
C SER A 5 10.92 21.11 -21.83
N PHE A 6 11.70 20.04 -21.88
CA PHE A 6 12.42 19.39 -20.77
C PHE A 6 13.08 20.40 -19.80
N THR A 7 13.50 21.55 -20.35
CA THR A 7 14.09 22.68 -19.63
C THR A 7 13.16 23.37 -18.63
N LEU A 8 11.83 23.42 -18.88
CA LEU A 8 10.89 24.16 -18.03
C LEU A 8 10.57 23.44 -16.71
N ILE A 9 10.39 22.12 -16.76
CA ILE A 9 10.13 21.30 -15.55
C ILE A 9 11.38 21.28 -14.65
N ILE A 10 12.56 21.20 -15.26
CA ILE A 10 13.84 21.31 -14.56
C ILE A 10 14.04 22.73 -13.99
N ALA A 11 13.69 23.78 -14.72
CA ALA A 11 13.77 25.15 -14.20
C ALA A 11 12.85 25.37 -12.98
N CYS A 12 11.67 24.74 -12.94
CA CYS A 12 10.76 24.76 -11.79
C CYS A 12 11.29 23.96 -10.59
N LEU A 13 11.92 22.80 -10.83
CA LEU A 13 12.69 22.05 -9.81
C LEU A 13 13.73 22.92 -9.10
N LEU A 14 14.36 23.84 -9.84
CA LEU A 14 15.44 24.69 -9.36
C LEU A 14 15.00 25.97 -8.65
N SER A 15 13.74 26.39 -8.80
CA SER A 15 13.22 27.65 -8.23
C SER A 15 12.52 27.49 -6.88
N GLY A 16 12.21 26.26 -6.45
CA GLY A 16 11.64 25.97 -5.11
C GLY A 16 12.63 25.95 -3.95
N CYS A 17 13.94 26.03 -4.24
CA CYS A 17 15.00 26.12 -3.22
C CYS A 17 15.47 27.56 -3.09
N ALA A 18 14.83 28.31 -2.20
CA ALA A 18 15.25 29.67 -1.85
C ALA A 18 16.48 29.66 -0.94
N TRP A 19 17.69 29.58 -1.50
CA TRP A 19 18.95 29.99 -0.86
C TRP A 19 19.93 30.47 -1.95
N THR A 20 20.18 31.78 -2.01
CA THR A 20 21.18 32.41 -2.88
C THR A 20 22.55 32.39 -2.20
N SER A 21 23.31 31.32 -2.38
CA SER A 21 24.74 31.27 -2.06
C SER A 21 25.57 31.11 -3.35
N PRO A 22 26.75 31.75 -3.47
CA PRO A 22 27.49 31.82 -4.74
C PRO A 22 28.04 30.49 -5.30
N GLY A 23 27.85 29.36 -4.60
CA GLY A 23 28.24 28.01 -5.06
C GLY A 23 27.11 27.18 -5.72
N GLY A 24 25.91 27.74 -5.87
CA GLY A 24 24.70 26.96 -6.20
C GLY A 24 24.57 26.46 -7.64
N PHE A 25 25.28 27.02 -8.62
CA PHE A 25 25.07 26.64 -10.03
C PHE A 25 25.65 25.26 -10.39
N GLY A 26 26.83 24.91 -9.85
CA GLY A 26 27.48 23.62 -10.12
C GLY A 26 26.84 22.42 -9.42
N GLN A 27 26.27 22.61 -8.22
CA GLN A 27 25.50 21.56 -7.55
C GLN A 27 24.15 21.30 -8.24
N ARG A 28 23.52 22.34 -8.80
CA ARG A 28 22.26 22.23 -9.54
C ARG A 28 22.42 21.44 -10.85
N SER A 29 23.51 21.63 -11.60
CA SER A 29 23.75 20.86 -12.83
C SER A 29 24.02 19.38 -12.54
N ALA A 30 24.79 19.07 -11.48
CA ALA A 30 25.09 17.70 -11.09
C ALA A 30 23.84 16.92 -10.64
N GLN A 31 22.94 17.57 -9.89
CA GLN A 31 21.68 16.96 -9.45
C GLN A 31 20.72 16.71 -10.62
N VAL A 32 20.64 17.65 -11.57
CA VAL A 32 19.83 17.49 -12.79
C VAL A 32 20.35 16.33 -13.64
N GLU A 33 21.65 16.26 -13.86
CA GLU A 33 22.24 15.15 -14.63
C GLU A 33 22.05 13.82 -13.91
N ALA A 34 22.15 13.80 -12.58
CA ALA A 34 21.91 12.59 -11.80
C ALA A 34 20.46 12.09 -11.88
N ILE A 35 19.48 13.01 -11.87
CA ILE A 35 18.07 12.69 -12.06
C ILE A 35 17.83 12.17 -13.47
N LYS A 36 18.36 12.86 -14.49
CA LYS A 36 18.22 12.45 -15.88
C LYS A 36 18.80 11.05 -16.10
N SER A 37 20.01 10.81 -15.61
CA SER A 37 20.70 9.54 -15.80
C SER A 37 19.97 8.35 -15.19
N VAL A 38 19.23 8.53 -14.09
CA VAL A 38 18.46 7.42 -13.49
C VAL A 38 17.09 7.27 -14.13
N VAL A 39 16.45 8.37 -14.56
CA VAL A 39 15.13 8.28 -15.19
C VAL A 39 15.23 7.65 -16.58
N ASP A 40 16.30 7.93 -17.32
CA ASP A 40 16.51 7.40 -18.66
C ASP A 40 16.73 5.86 -18.67
N THR A 41 17.00 5.23 -17.51
CA THR A 41 17.08 3.76 -17.38
C THR A 41 15.72 3.10 -17.08
N LEU A 42 14.69 3.88 -16.80
CA LEU A 42 13.37 3.35 -16.43
C LEU A 42 12.50 3.09 -17.67
N PRO A 43 11.56 2.12 -17.60
CA PRO A 43 10.53 1.97 -18.61
C PRO A 43 9.80 3.29 -18.88
N GLU A 44 9.48 3.56 -20.14
CA GLU A 44 8.95 4.84 -20.61
C GLU A 44 7.70 5.29 -19.81
N GLU A 45 6.84 4.34 -19.44
CA GLU A 45 5.62 4.57 -18.65
C GLU A 45 5.88 5.20 -17.28
N TYR A 46 7.02 4.94 -16.64
CA TYR A 46 7.35 5.49 -15.32
C TYR A 46 8.15 6.78 -15.37
N GLN A 47 8.79 7.10 -16.51
CA GLN A 47 9.74 8.21 -16.57
C GLN A 47 9.09 9.56 -16.19
N LEU A 48 7.90 9.83 -16.71
CA LEU A 48 7.19 11.08 -16.43
C LEU A 48 6.70 11.12 -14.97
N GLY A 49 6.16 10.01 -14.47
CA GLY A 49 5.69 9.86 -13.09
C GLY A 49 6.82 10.11 -12.08
N VAL A 50 7.96 9.47 -12.28
CA VAL A 50 9.16 9.65 -11.44
C VAL A 50 9.69 11.08 -11.53
N LYS A 51 9.75 11.69 -12.72
CA LYS A 51 10.15 13.12 -12.86
C LYS A 51 9.28 14.04 -12.00
N PHE A 52 7.96 13.89 -12.02
CA PHE A 52 7.05 14.67 -11.19
C PHE A 52 7.18 14.36 -9.70
N ALA A 53 7.38 13.09 -9.34
CA ALA A 53 7.59 12.68 -7.96
C ALA A 53 8.86 13.29 -7.36
N LEU A 54 9.98 13.24 -8.09
CA LEU A 54 11.24 13.87 -7.70
C LEU A 54 11.11 15.38 -7.53
N TYR A 55 10.31 16.04 -8.38
CA TYR A 55 9.96 17.45 -8.19
C TYR A 55 9.21 17.70 -6.88
N ARG A 56 8.18 16.91 -6.60
CA ARG A 56 7.35 17.07 -5.39
C ARG A 56 8.10 16.72 -4.10
N ALA A 57 9.11 15.85 -4.19
CA ALA A 57 10.00 15.46 -3.09
C ALA A 57 10.85 16.64 -2.56
N GLY A 58 11.14 17.64 -3.39
CA GLY A 58 11.96 18.79 -3.00
C GLY A 58 13.33 18.35 -2.49
N GLY A 59 13.67 18.75 -1.26
CA GLY A 59 14.96 18.41 -0.63
C GLY A 59 15.22 16.90 -0.48
N ASN A 60 14.19 16.06 -0.51
CA ASN A 60 14.36 14.60 -0.39
C ASN A 60 14.60 13.87 -1.72
N SER A 61 14.63 14.59 -2.86
CA SER A 61 14.85 13.99 -4.18
C SER A 61 16.14 13.15 -4.27
N GLY A 62 17.21 13.55 -3.57
CA GLY A 62 18.46 12.79 -3.53
C GLY A 62 18.31 11.39 -2.92
N ALA A 63 17.46 11.23 -1.89
CA ALA A 63 17.17 9.93 -1.30
C ALA A 63 16.41 9.03 -2.29
N LEU A 64 15.43 9.58 -3.01
CA LEU A 64 14.67 8.84 -4.00
C LEU A 64 15.53 8.42 -5.21
N VAL A 65 16.43 9.30 -5.67
CA VAL A 65 17.42 8.97 -6.71
C VAL A 65 18.37 7.88 -6.24
N ARG A 66 18.84 7.92 -4.98
CA ARG A 66 19.65 6.85 -4.41
C ARG A 66 18.88 5.53 -4.41
N ALA A 67 17.62 5.54 -3.96
CA ALA A 67 16.78 4.34 -3.93
C ALA A 67 16.66 3.69 -5.32
N LEU A 68 16.37 4.49 -6.37
CA LEU A 68 16.27 4.00 -7.76
C LEU A 68 17.58 3.42 -8.32
N ARG A 69 18.73 3.97 -7.91
CA ARG A 69 20.06 3.51 -8.37
C ARG A 69 20.56 2.27 -7.64
N SER A 70 20.04 2.01 -6.45
CA SER A 70 20.46 0.89 -5.60
C SER A 70 19.80 -0.44 -5.96
N VAL A 71 18.80 -0.42 -6.85
CA VAL A 71 18.09 -1.60 -7.36
C VAL A 71 18.20 -1.66 -8.89
N SER A 72 17.93 -2.84 -9.47
CA SER A 72 18.02 -3.07 -10.92
C SER A 72 16.94 -4.04 -11.40
N GLY A 73 16.74 -4.12 -12.71
CA GLY A 73 15.74 -5.01 -13.33
C GLY A 73 14.34 -4.74 -12.78
N GLU A 74 13.59 -5.80 -12.48
CA GLU A 74 12.22 -5.69 -11.96
C GLU A 74 12.14 -4.89 -10.65
N GLU A 75 13.16 -4.97 -9.78
CA GLU A 75 13.17 -4.19 -8.53
C GLU A 75 13.26 -2.68 -8.80
N GLN A 76 13.94 -2.27 -9.87
CA GLN A 76 13.99 -0.86 -10.29
C GLN A 76 12.65 -0.39 -10.84
N GLU A 77 11.95 -1.23 -11.59
CA GLU A 77 10.59 -0.94 -12.06
C GLU A 77 9.61 -0.82 -10.88
N GLY A 78 9.69 -1.74 -9.91
CA GLY A 78 8.90 -1.65 -8.68
C GLY A 78 9.19 -0.40 -7.87
N MET A 79 10.46 -0.02 -7.73
CA MET A 79 10.85 1.25 -7.08
C MET A 79 10.27 2.47 -7.82
N ALA A 80 10.29 2.46 -9.15
CA ALA A 80 9.72 3.52 -9.97
C ALA A 80 8.19 3.60 -9.84
N PHE A 81 7.51 2.46 -9.80
CA PHE A 81 6.08 2.37 -9.49
C PHE A 81 5.77 2.98 -8.12
N LEU A 82 6.51 2.60 -7.07
CA LEU A 82 6.33 3.14 -5.74
C LEU A 82 6.45 4.66 -5.76
N ILE A 83 7.57 5.19 -6.25
CA ILE A 83 7.87 6.63 -6.27
C ILE A 83 6.84 7.42 -7.08
N THR A 84 6.38 6.87 -8.19
CA THR A 84 5.36 7.51 -9.04
C THR A 84 4.05 7.76 -8.29
N HIS A 85 3.62 6.80 -7.46
CA HIS A 85 2.33 6.86 -6.79
C HIS A 85 2.38 7.37 -5.34
N MET A 86 3.57 7.45 -4.73
CA MET A 86 3.76 7.96 -3.35
C MET A 86 2.98 9.26 -3.09
N PRO A 87 2.37 9.40 -1.90
CA PRO A 87 1.81 10.66 -1.46
C PRO A 87 2.91 11.69 -1.19
N ARG A 88 2.55 12.97 -1.15
CA ARG A 88 3.53 14.07 -0.98
C ARG A 88 4.30 13.95 0.32
N ARG A 89 3.66 13.48 1.40
CA ARG A 89 4.32 13.28 2.71
C ARG A 89 5.49 12.31 2.59
N ASP A 90 5.27 11.19 1.90
CA ASP A 90 6.26 10.11 1.78
C ASP A 90 7.40 10.51 0.84
N LEU A 91 7.09 11.19 -0.27
CA LEU A 91 8.09 11.76 -1.17
C LEU A 91 9.07 12.70 -0.43
N ARG A 92 8.60 13.39 0.61
CA ARG A 92 9.37 14.40 1.34
C ARG A 92 10.14 13.86 2.54
N SER A 93 9.83 12.66 3.03
CA SER A 93 10.34 12.17 4.31
C SER A 93 10.96 10.77 4.26
N LEU A 94 10.54 9.90 3.33
CA LEU A 94 11.02 8.53 3.31
C LEU A 94 12.49 8.45 2.93
N LYS A 95 13.21 7.64 3.70
CA LYS A 95 14.63 7.38 3.52
C LYS A 95 14.84 6.35 2.41
N ALA A 96 15.94 6.49 1.70
CA ALA A 96 16.34 5.56 0.66
C ALA A 96 16.46 4.11 1.18
N ASP A 97 17.10 3.88 2.34
CA ASP A 97 17.28 2.53 2.90
C ASP A 97 15.96 1.84 3.23
N PHE A 98 14.96 2.59 3.71
CA PHE A 98 13.62 2.08 3.97
C PHE A 98 12.96 1.55 2.69
N LEU A 99 13.06 2.32 1.60
CA LEU A 99 12.49 1.93 0.31
C LEU A 99 13.22 0.74 -0.29
N ILE A 100 14.56 0.75 -0.26
CA ILE A 100 15.40 -0.34 -0.79
C ILE A 100 15.07 -1.64 -0.07
N GLU A 101 15.05 -1.62 1.27
CA GLU A 101 14.71 -2.81 2.06
C GLU A 101 13.31 -3.33 1.75
N ASN A 102 12.31 -2.44 1.68
CA ASN A 102 10.94 -2.84 1.33
C ASN A 102 10.86 -3.52 -0.04
N VAL A 103 11.47 -2.91 -1.08
CA VAL A 103 11.48 -3.46 -2.43
C VAL A 103 12.19 -4.80 -2.46
N SER A 104 13.41 -4.89 -1.94
CA SER A 104 14.18 -6.14 -1.98
C SER A 104 13.49 -7.29 -1.24
N LEU A 105 12.83 -7.02 -0.10
CA LEU A 105 12.05 -8.03 0.63
C LEU A 105 10.77 -8.43 -0.10
N ALA A 106 10.07 -7.50 -0.75
CA ALA A 106 8.88 -7.82 -1.54
C ALA A 106 9.22 -8.75 -2.72
N TYR A 107 10.29 -8.44 -3.44
CA TYR A 107 10.77 -9.28 -4.55
C TYR A 107 11.44 -10.57 -4.05
N GLN A 108 12.05 -10.57 -2.86
CA GLN A 108 12.48 -11.82 -2.23
C GLN A 108 11.29 -12.75 -2.00
N ALA A 109 10.21 -12.27 -1.39
CA ALA A 109 9.00 -13.06 -1.19
C ALA A 109 8.44 -13.59 -2.51
N ARG A 110 8.36 -12.73 -3.55
CA ARG A 110 7.96 -13.11 -4.91
C ARG A 110 8.81 -14.24 -5.50
N ARG A 111 10.13 -14.25 -5.24
CA ARG A 111 11.04 -15.28 -5.78
C ARG A 111 10.99 -16.61 -5.03
N VAL A 112 10.75 -16.60 -3.72
CA VAL A 112 10.96 -17.78 -2.86
C VAL A 112 9.68 -18.46 -2.38
N LEU A 113 8.51 -17.84 -2.56
CA LEU A 113 7.23 -18.40 -2.16
C LEU A 113 6.47 -18.97 -3.37
N PRO A 114 5.72 -20.08 -3.18
CA PRO A 114 5.24 -20.89 -4.29
C PRO A 114 4.27 -20.14 -5.22
N TRP A 115 3.47 -19.23 -4.68
CA TRP A 115 2.52 -18.40 -5.43
C TRP A 115 3.15 -17.19 -6.13
N GLY A 116 4.44 -16.90 -5.90
CA GLY A 116 5.03 -15.64 -6.36
C GLY A 116 5.04 -15.45 -7.87
N ALA A 117 5.09 -16.55 -8.64
CA ALA A 117 5.00 -16.54 -10.10
C ALA A 117 3.57 -16.39 -10.63
N ASP A 118 2.57 -16.83 -9.85
CA ASP A 118 1.15 -16.81 -10.23
C ASP A 118 0.52 -15.43 -10.02
N VAL A 119 1.12 -14.59 -9.17
CA VAL A 119 0.66 -13.21 -8.95
C VAL A 119 0.98 -12.32 -10.16
N PRO A 120 -0.02 -11.75 -10.85
CA PRO A 120 0.19 -10.84 -11.97
C PRO A 120 1.05 -9.63 -11.58
N PRO A 121 1.92 -9.12 -12.48
CA PRO A 121 2.81 -8.00 -12.16
C PRO A 121 2.09 -6.76 -11.63
N ASP A 122 0.96 -6.37 -12.21
CA ASP A 122 0.19 -5.20 -11.79
C ASP A 122 -0.47 -5.39 -10.41
N ILE A 123 -0.98 -6.59 -10.12
CA ILE A 123 -1.51 -6.98 -8.81
C ILE A 123 -0.39 -6.92 -7.77
N PHE A 124 0.79 -7.46 -8.08
CA PHE A 124 1.94 -7.42 -7.19
C PHE A 124 2.39 -5.99 -6.88
N LEU A 125 2.56 -5.16 -7.92
CA LEU A 125 2.98 -3.77 -7.78
C LEU A 125 2.00 -2.99 -6.90
N ASN A 126 0.70 -3.22 -7.03
CA ASN A 126 -0.30 -2.44 -6.30
C ASN A 126 -0.69 -3.00 -4.93
N TYR A 127 -0.55 -4.31 -4.69
CA TYR A 127 -1.13 -4.99 -3.53
C TYR A 127 -0.18 -5.94 -2.79
N VAL A 128 1.08 -6.07 -3.23
CA VAL A 128 2.15 -6.76 -2.48
C VAL A 128 3.28 -5.81 -2.15
N LEU A 129 3.80 -5.09 -3.15
CA LEU A 129 4.96 -4.21 -3.05
C LEU A 129 4.81 -3.01 -2.09
N PRO A 130 3.64 -2.36 -1.95
CA PRO A 130 3.52 -1.17 -1.11
C PRO A 130 3.84 -1.43 0.36
N TYR A 131 4.49 -0.45 0.99
CA TYR A 131 4.85 -0.43 2.41
C TYR A 131 3.73 0.09 3.32
N VAL A 132 2.56 0.38 2.74
CA VAL A 132 1.41 0.99 3.40
C VAL A 132 0.11 0.54 2.71
N ASN A 133 -0.97 0.42 3.47
CA ASN A 133 -2.32 0.16 3.00
C ASN A 133 -3.15 1.45 2.90
N VAL A 134 -3.18 2.24 3.98
CA VAL A 134 -3.97 3.48 4.06
C VAL A 134 -3.09 4.66 4.48
N ASN A 135 -3.29 5.20 5.68
CA ASN A 135 -2.55 6.33 6.23
C ASN A 135 -1.80 6.00 7.52
N GLU A 136 -1.63 4.72 7.86
CA GLU A 136 -0.92 4.27 9.05
C GLU A 136 0.54 4.73 9.11
N THR A 137 1.14 4.62 10.29
CA THR A 137 2.54 4.99 10.54
C THR A 137 3.47 4.16 9.64
N ARG A 138 4.44 4.81 8.97
CA ARG A 138 5.39 4.13 8.07
C ARG A 138 6.46 3.44 8.91
N GLU A 139 6.54 2.12 8.80
CA GLU A 139 7.48 1.30 9.54
C GLU A 139 7.98 0.10 8.72
N PRO A 140 9.18 -0.43 9.00
CA PRO A 140 9.78 -1.54 8.25
C PRO A 140 9.22 -2.90 8.69
N TRP A 141 7.89 -3.07 8.66
CA TRP A 141 7.20 -4.28 9.12
C TRP A 141 7.54 -5.53 8.29
N ARG A 142 7.90 -5.35 7.01
CA ARG A 142 8.05 -6.45 6.05
C ARG A 142 9.06 -7.50 6.47
N ARG A 143 10.22 -7.07 6.99
CA ARG A 143 11.26 -7.99 7.47
C ARG A 143 10.74 -8.87 8.60
N TYR A 144 10.13 -8.24 9.61
CA TYR A 144 9.62 -8.91 10.79
C TYR A 144 8.61 -10.00 10.43
N PHE A 145 7.63 -9.67 9.60
CA PHE A 145 6.61 -10.64 9.20
C PHE A 145 7.15 -11.71 8.25
N PHE A 146 8.01 -11.35 7.30
CA PHE A 146 8.60 -12.33 6.39
C PHE A 146 9.43 -13.38 7.15
N GLU A 147 10.34 -12.94 8.03
CA GLU A 147 11.21 -13.84 8.80
C GLU A 147 10.39 -14.76 9.72
N LYS A 148 9.28 -14.26 10.30
CA LYS A 148 8.45 -15.03 11.23
C LYS A 148 7.46 -15.98 10.52
N TYR A 149 6.88 -15.57 9.39
CA TYR A 149 5.70 -16.24 8.83
C TYR A 149 5.89 -16.85 7.44
N ALA A 150 6.93 -16.52 6.68
CA ALA A 150 7.08 -17.02 5.30
C ALA A 150 7.17 -18.56 5.22
N GLY A 151 7.86 -19.20 6.17
CA GLY A 151 7.94 -20.67 6.23
C GLY A 151 6.58 -21.30 6.54
N LEU A 152 5.89 -20.78 7.56
CA LEU A 152 4.58 -21.29 7.99
C LEU A 152 3.50 -21.09 6.90
N ALA A 153 3.55 -19.96 6.20
CA ALA A 153 2.65 -19.67 5.09
C ALA A 153 2.89 -20.65 3.92
N ARG A 154 4.16 -20.91 3.57
CA ARG A 154 4.52 -21.87 2.51
C ARG A 154 3.96 -23.27 2.78
N GLU A 155 3.93 -23.70 4.04
CA GLU A 155 3.39 -25.01 4.43
C GLU A 155 1.88 -25.16 4.19
N GLN A 156 1.13 -24.06 4.03
CA GLN A 156 -0.30 -24.10 3.77
C GLN A 156 -0.65 -24.41 2.31
N GLY A 157 0.32 -24.34 1.40
CA GLY A 157 0.17 -24.73 -0.02
C GLY A 157 -0.42 -23.63 -0.92
N THR A 158 -1.60 -23.11 -0.61
CA THR A 158 -2.30 -22.10 -1.44
C THR A 158 -2.32 -20.71 -0.79
N ILE A 159 -2.64 -19.68 -1.57
CA ILE A 159 -2.79 -18.30 -1.08
C ILE A 159 -3.90 -18.26 -0.03
N GLY A 160 -5.07 -18.80 -0.34
CA GLY A 160 -6.24 -18.76 0.54
C GLY A 160 -6.01 -19.51 1.85
N ALA A 161 -5.40 -20.69 1.80
CA ALA A 161 -5.05 -21.45 3.00
C ALA A 161 -4.02 -20.71 3.87
N ALA A 162 -2.98 -20.14 3.25
CA ALA A 162 -1.99 -19.32 3.94
C ALA A 162 -2.63 -18.07 4.57
N ALA A 163 -3.56 -17.43 3.87
CA ALA A 163 -4.25 -16.24 4.35
C ALA A 163 -5.10 -16.52 5.60
N LEU A 164 -5.93 -17.57 5.56
CA LEU A 164 -6.76 -17.98 6.69
C LEU A 164 -5.91 -18.41 7.89
N PHE A 165 -4.83 -19.17 7.65
CA PHE A 165 -3.89 -19.56 8.70
C PHE A 165 -3.28 -18.33 9.39
N LEU A 166 -2.75 -17.38 8.61
CA LEU A 166 -2.15 -16.16 9.16
C LEU A 166 -3.17 -15.26 9.86
N ASN A 167 -4.42 -15.20 9.36
CA ASN A 167 -5.49 -14.40 9.95
C ASN A 167 -5.82 -14.80 11.40
N LEU A 168 -5.49 -16.01 11.82
CA LEU A 168 -5.60 -16.43 13.23
C LEU A 168 -4.24 -16.36 13.92
N ARG A 169 -3.20 -16.82 13.23
CA ARG A 169 -1.88 -17.02 13.83
C ARG A 169 -1.25 -15.71 14.32
N ILE A 170 -1.33 -14.64 13.53
CA ILE A 170 -0.64 -13.39 13.90
C ILE A 170 -1.26 -12.76 15.16
N PHE A 171 -2.58 -12.78 15.31
CA PHE A 171 -3.21 -12.18 16.49
C PHE A 171 -3.04 -13.04 17.73
N THR A 172 -3.02 -14.37 17.56
CA THR A 172 -2.70 -15.31 18.64
C THR A 172 -1.27 -15.13 19.15
N ASP A 173 -0.28 -15.10 18.26
CA ASP A 173 1.13 -14.94 18.64
C ASP A 173 1.42 -13.63 19.39
N HIS A 174 0.61 -12.60 19.12
CA HIS A 174 0.78 -11.27 19.67
C HIS A 174 -0.24 -10.91 20.75
N HIS A 175 -1.14 -11.83 21.12
CA HIS A 175 -2.19 -11.64 22.12
C HIS A 175 -3.08 -10.42 21.84
N ILE A 176 -3.42 -10.20 20.57
CA ILE A 176 -4.18 -9.02 20.13
C ILE A 176 -5.68 -9.29 20.19
N THR A 177 -6.43 -8.37 20.78
CA THR A 177 -7.89 -8.41 20.84
C THR A 177 -8.54 -7.18 20.21
N TYR A 178 -9.80 -7.31 19.81
CA TYR A 178 -10.57 -6.17 19.30
C TYR A 178 -11.08 -5.31 20.46
N ASN A 179 -10.81 -4.00 20.44
CA ASN A 179 -11.38 -3.08 21.42
C ASN A 179 -11.46 -1.65 20.88
N LEU A 180 -12.67 -1.08 20.81
CA LEU A 180 -12.87 0.29 20.33
C LEU A 180 -12.60 1.39 21.38
N LYS A 181 -12.65 1.05 22.67
CA LYS A 181 -12.59 2.02 23.78
C LYS A 181 -11.18 2.29 24.26
N THR A 182 -10.33 1.26 24.29
CA THR A 182 -8.98 1.33 24.89
C THR A 182 -7.86 1.43 23.85
N ARG A 183 -8.15 1.16 22.57
CA ARG A 183 -7.17 1.30 21.50
C ARG A 183 -6.68 2.76 21.34
N PRO A 184 -5.39 3.00 21.04
CA PRO A 184 -4.88 4.37 20.87
C PRO A 184 -5.48 5.13 19.69
N LYS A 185 -5.61 4.51 18.52
CA LYS A 185 -6.16 5.12 17.29
C LYS A 185 -6.74 4.06 16.34
N PRO A 186 -7.53 4.43 15.30
CA PRO A 186 -8.15 3.44 14.42
C PRO A 186 -7.14 2.75 13.48
N ASP A 187 -6.26 3.53 12.86
CA ASP A 187 -5.30 3.17 11.81
C ASP A 187 -3.91 2.78 12.38
N GLN A 188 -3.91 1.98 13.45
CA GLN A 188 -2.65 1.51 14.05
C GLN A 188 -1.82 0.73 13.02
N SER A 189 -0.53 1.05 12.93
CA SER A 189 0.45 0.21 12.21
C SER A 189 0.66 -1.12 12.95
N PRO A 190 1.33 -2.12 12.35
CA PRO A 190 1.61 -3.38 13.02
C PRO A 190 2.29 -3.23 14.38
N SER A 191 3.35 -2.42 14.49
CA SER A 191 4.07 -2.23 15.76
C SER A 191 3.21 -1.52 16.82
N GLU A 192 2.38 -0.55 16.41
CA GLU A 192 1.43 0.13 17.29
C GLU A 192 0.34 -0.84 17.78
N THR A 193 -0.12 -1.76 16.93
CA THR A 193 -1.09 -2.81 17.28
C THR A 193 -0.49 -3.81 18.26
N ILE A 194 0.72 -4.31 17.99
CA ILE A 194 1.43 -5.25 18.85
C ILE A 194 1.71 -4.63 20.23
N ALA A 195 2.18 -3.38 20.26
CA ALA A 195 2.48 -2.69 21.52
C ALA A 195 1.23 -2.43 22.37
N ALA A 196 0.09 -2.15 21.73
CA ALA A 196 -1.16 -1.91 22.44
C ALA A 196 -1.85 -3.21 22.93
N GLY A 197 -1.65 -4.33 22.24
CA GLY A 197 -2.40 -5.58 22.48
C GLY A 197 -3.91 -5.48 22.14
N VAL A 198 -4.35 -4.33 21.65
CA VAL A 198 -5.73 -4.05 21.23
C VAL A 198 -5.75 -3.22 19.95
N ALA A 199 -6.74 -3.47 19.09
CA ALA A 199 -6.93 -2.73 17.84
C ALA A 199 -8.41 -2.61 17.45
N SER A 200 -8.67 -1.70 16.51
CA SER A 200 -9.95 -1.60 15.78
C SER A 200 -10.01 -2.64 14.65
N CYS A 201 -11.14 -2.72 13.95
CA CYS A 201 -11.26 -3.48 12.71
C CYS A 201 -10.20 -3.00 11.69
N THR A 202 -10.08 -1.69 11.49
CA THR A 202 -9.06 -1.08 10.64
C THR A 202 -7.63 -1.49 11.03
N GLY A 203 -7.27 -1.40 12.30
CA GLY A 203 -5.93 -1.75 12.77
C GLY A 203 -5.62 -3.24 12.60
N GLN A 204 -6.60 -4.11 12.84
CA GLN A 204 -6.47 -5.54 12.59
C GLN A 204 -6.34 -5.83 11.09
N SER A 205 -7.15 -5.19 10.23
CA SER A 205 -7.08 -5.33 8.77
C SER A 205 -5.75 -4.87 8.19
N ILE A 206 -5.19 -3.75 8.68
CA ILE A 206 -3.85 -3.27 8.29
C ILE A 206 -2.80 -4.32 8.67
N MET A 207 -2.82 -4.80 9.91
CA MET A 207 -1.83 -5.75 10.40
C MET A 207 -1.83 -7.07 9.62
N ILE A 208 -3.01 -7.64 9.35
CA ILE A 208 -3.09 -8.87 8.53
C ILE A 208 -2.69 -8.61 7.08
N ALA A 209 -3.14 -7.51 6.47
CA ALA A 209 -2.73 -7.17 5.10
C ALA A 209 -1.20 -7.02 4.98
N ASP A 210 -0.55 -6.34 5.94
CA ASP A 210 0.92 -6.23 5.98
C ASP A 210 1.61 -7.58 6.15
N ALA A 211 1.10 -8.44 7.04
CA ALA A 211 1.65 -9.80 7.22
C ALA A 211 1.53 -10.66 5.94
N LEU A 212 0.39 -10.58 5.24
CA LEU A 212 0.16 -11.27 3.97
C LEU A 212 1.08 -10.74 2.87
N ARG A 213 1.18 -9.42 2.74
CA ARG A 213 2.09 -8.77 1.78
C ARG A 213 3.55 -9.11 2.05
N ALA A 214 3.93 -9.26 3.31
CA ALA A 214 5.29 -9.67 3.67
C ALA A 214 5.62 -11.06 3.10
N VAL A 215 4.65 -11.97 3.08
CA VAL A 215 4.78 -13.31 2.48
C VAL A 215 4.31 -13.35 1.02
N GLY A 216 4.33 -12.22 0.30
CA GLY A 216 4.07 -12.19 -1.13
C GLY A 216 2.63 -12.47 -1.56
N ILE A 217 1.69 -12.56 -0.61
CA ILE A 217 0.25 -12.70 -0.89
C ILE A 217 -0.31 -11.30 -1.19
N PRO A 218 -0.98 -11.08 -2.34
CA PRO A 218 -1.62 -9.80 -2.61
C PRO A 218 -2.80 -9.62 -1.68
N ALA A 219 -2.77 -8.54 -0.89
CA ALA A 219 -3.79 -8.22 0.08
C ALA A 219 -4.13 -6.73 0.05
N ARG A 220 -5.37 -6.38 0.37
CA ARG A 220 -5.83 -4.98 0.47
C ARG A 220 -6.82 -4.79 1.61
N VAL A 221 -6.78 -3.61 2.19
CA VAL A 221 -7.76 -3.17 3.19
C VAL A 221 -9.02 -2.70 2.47
N VAL A 222 -10.18 -3.18 2.93
CA VAL A 222 -11.48 -2.86 2.35
C VAL A 222 -12.41 -2.35 3.45
N GLY A 223 -13.29 -1.41 3.13
CA GLY A 223 -14.24 -0.94 4.12
C GLY A 223 -15.42 -0.18 3.55
N THR A 224 -16.45 -0.08 4.38
CA THR A 224 -17.60 0.79 4.18
C THR A 224 -17.63 1.84 5.30
N PRO A 225 -17.78 3.14 4.96
CA PRO A 225 -17.86 4.18 5.99
C PRO A 225 -19.21 4.20 6.72
N LEU A 226 -20.28 3.64 6.12
CA LEU A 226 -21.57 3.44 6.77
C LEU A 226 -22.40 2.40 6.00
N TRP A 227 -22.75 1.29 6.63
CA TRP A 227 -23.72 0.33 6.06
C TRP A 227 -25.05 1.00 5.69
N SER A 228 -25.77 0.42 4.73
CA SER A 228 -27.06 0.96 4.26
C SER A 228 -28.15 0.96 5.34
N ASP A 229 -28.10 0.00 6.27
CA ASP A 229 -28.96 -0.06 7.45
C ASP A 229 -28.54 0.92 8.57
N ARG A 230 -27.46 1.68 8.36
CA ARG A 230 -26.85 2.64 9.29
C ARG A 230 -26.30 2.03 10.58
N SER A 231 -26.01 0.73 10.58
CA SER A 231 -25.44 0.02 11.74
C SER A 231 -24.01 0.44 12.10
N GLY A 232 -23.31 1.16 11.21
CA GLY A 232 -21.98 1.71 11.45
C GLY A 232 -21.04 1.50 10.27
N ASN A 233 -19.74 1.72 10.49
CA ASN A 233 -18.68 1.36 9.53
C ASN A 233 -18.13 -0.03 9.82
N HIS A 234 -17.40 -0.57 8.84
CA HIS A 234 -16.55 -1.74 9.06
C HIS A 234 -15.35 -1.71 8.11
N THR A 235 -14.27 -2.36 8.52
CA THR A 235 -13.06 -2.56 7.72
C THR A 235 -12.65 -4.02 7.86
N TRP A 236 -12.29 -4.64 6.75
CA TRP A 236 -11.81 -6.01 6.66
C TRP A 236 -10.66 -6.07 5.64
N PHE A 237 -10.23 -7.28 5.26
CA PHE A 237 -9.21 -7.46 4.25
C PHE A 237 -9.68 -8.39 3.13
N GLU A 238 -9.10 -8.21 1.96
CA GLU A 238 -9.23 -9.12 0.84
C GLU A 238 -7.87 -9.65 0.41
N VAL A 239 -7.87 -10.85 -0.18
CA VAL A 239 -6.73 -11.50 -0.81
C VAL A 239 -7.02 -11.85 -2.26
N TRP A 240 -6.00 -11.80 -3.11
CA TRP A 240 -6.14 -12.19 -4.53
C TRP A 240 -5.68 -13.63 -4.74
N GLU A 241 -6.59 -14.49 -5.19
CA GLU A 241 -6.32 -15.88 -5.56
C GLU A 241 -7.08 -16.19 -6.86
N ASP A 242 -6.45 -16.94 -7.78
CA ASP A 242 -7.07 -17.44 -9.01
C ASP A 242 -7.86 -16.42 -9.87
N GLY A 243 -7.42 -15.15 -9.87
CA GLY A 243 -8.01 -14.11 -10.70
C GLY A 243 -9.19 -13.36 -10.07
N ALA A 244 -9.47 -13.58 -8.78
CA ALA A 244 -10.52 -12.90 -8.04
C ALA A 244 -10.03 -12.39 -6.66
N TRP A 245 -10.74 -11.38 -6.14
CA TRP A 245 -10.58 -10.92 -4.77
C TRP A 245 -11.53 -11.69 -3.86
N HIS A 246 -11.00 -12.19 -2.75
CA HIS A 246 -11.74 -12.94 -1.74
C HIS A 246 -11.62 -12.24 -0.39
N PHE A 247 -12.72 -12.10 0.34
CA PHE A 247 -12.74 -11.36 1.61
C PHE A 247 -12.68 -12.27 2.83
N GLN A 248 -12.16 -11.72 3.94
CA GLN A 248 -12.36 -12.28 5.28
C GLN A 248 -12.23 -11.17 6.34
N ASP A 249 -12.93 -11.33 7.47
CA ASP A 249 -12.81 -10.46 8.63
C ASP A 249 -11.52 -10.77 9.41
N ALA A 250 -10.87 -9.73 9.93
CA ALA A 250 -9.60 -9.89 10.62
C ALA A 250 -9.80 -10.58 11.98
N ASN A 251 -8.86 -11.46 12.37
CA ASN A 251 -8.88 -12.15 13.67
C ASN A 251 -10.17 -12.98 13.89
N ARG A 252 -10.63 -13.66 12.83
CA ARG A 252 -11.84 -14.49 12.81
C ARG A 252 -11.56 -15.82 12.14
N GLU A 253 -12.17 -16.87 12.68
CA GLU A 253 -12.23 -18.18 12.04
C GLU A 253 -13.27 -18.13 10.91
N GLY A 254 -13.05 -18.90 9.85
CA GLY A 254 -13.96 -18.96 8.73
C GLY A 254 -13.26 -19.37 7.45
N ARG A 255 -14.03 -19.40 6.36
CA ARG A 255 -13.54 -19.60 5.00
C ARG A 255 -13.47 -18.25 4.29
N LEU A 256 -12.66 -18.16 3.24
CA LEU A 256 -12.76 -17.00 2.37
C LEU A 256 -14.20 -16.83 1.87
N ASP A 257 -14.63 -15.58 1.76
CA ASP A 257 -15.97 -15.15 1.38
C ASP A 257 -17.10 -15.52 2.37
N GLU A 258 -16.73 -15.94 3.58
CA GLU A 258 -17.65 -16.18 4.69
C GLU A 258 -17.33 -15.25 5.86
N ALA A 259 -18.14 -14.20 6.01
CA ALA A 259 -18.05 -13.25 7.12
C ALA A 259 -19.44 -12.76 7.55
N TRP A 260 -19.56 -12.30 8.80
CA TRP A 260 -20.83 -11.82 9.36
C TRP A 260 -21.43 -10.64 8.58
N PHE A 261 -20.58 -9.87 7.89
CA PHE A 261 -20.98 -8.73 7.08
C PHE A 261 -21.34 -9.10 5.63
N ALA A 262 -21.20 -10.36 5.20
CA ALA A 262 -21.45 -10.75 3.82
C ALA A 262 -22.90 -10.42 3.39
N THR A 263 -23.89 -10.66 4.26
CA THR A 263 -25.28 -10.33 3.95
C THR A 263 -25.50 -8.80 3.87
N PRO A 264 -25.13 -7.98 4.88
CA PRO A 264 -25.19 -6.51 4.76
C PRO A 264 -24.42 -5.93 3.56
N ALA A 265 -23.31 -6.55 3.15
CA ALA A 265 -22.50 -6.09 2.02
C ALA A 265 -23.18 -6.35 0.67
N ALA A 266 -23.94 -7.45 0.57
CA ALA A 266 -24.71 -7.81 -0.61
C ALA A 266 -26.01 -7.01 -0.78
N GLU A 267 -26.48 -6.31 0.26
CA GLU A 267 -27.69 -5.49 0.14
C GLU A 267 -27.50 -4.34 -0.88
N PRO A 268 -28.58 -3.93 -1.58
CA PRO A 268 -28.55 -2.76 -2.43
C PRO A 268 -28.10 -1.54 -1.63
N GLN A 269 -26.90 -1.06 -1.93
CA GLN A 269 -26.35 0.04 -1.17
C GLN A 269 -27.13 1.34 -1.46
N MET A 270 -27.43 2.11 -0.41
CA MET A 270 -28.07 3.42 -0.54
C MET A 270 -27.27 4.31 -1.50
N THR A 271 -27.97 5.19 -2.22
CA THR A 271 -27.31 6.09 -3.17
C THR A 271 -26.35 7.04 -2.45
N GLY A 272 -25.07 7.01 -2.84
CA GLY A 272 -24.07 7.99 -2.43
C GLY A 272 -22.77 7.35 -1.93
N PRO A 273 -21.67 8.11 -1.87
CA PRO A 273 -20.35 7.57 -1.52
C PRO A 273 -20.23 7.09 -0.07
N LEU A 274 -21.18 7.42 0.80
CA LEU A 274 -21.13 7.02 2.21
C LEU A 274 -21.52 5.54 2.43
N HIS A 275 -22.24 4.94 1.49
CA HIS A 275 -22.81 3.60 1.63
C HIS A 275 -22.14 2.56 0.73
N ARG A 276 -21.02 2.93 0.11
CA ARG A 276 -20.30 2.06 -0.82
C ARG A 276 -19.14 1.34 -0.13
N ILE A 277 -18.67 0.28 -0.79
CA ILE A 277 -17.53 -0.49 -0.35
C ILE A 277 -16.31 -0.07 -1.17
N TYR A 278 -15.24 0.28 -0.47
CA TYR A 278 -14.01 0.78 -1.06
C TYR A 278 -12.84 -0.13 -0.70
N ALA A 279 -12.06 -0.52 -1.69
CA ALA A 279 -10.80 -1.23 -1.48
C ALA A 279 -9.61 -0.29 -1.67
N ALA A 280 -8.71 -0.23 -0.70
CA ALA A 280 -7.54 0.63 -0.75
C ALA A 280 -6.61 0.27 -1.92
N SER A 281 -6.12 1.30 -2.62
CA SER A 281 -5.20 1.18 -3.74
C SER A 281 -4.01 2.09 -3.54
N TYR A 282 -2.79 1.56 -3.74
CA TYR A 282 -1.59 2.38 -3.69
C TYR A 282 -1.45 3.26 -4.93
N ARG A 283 -1.74 2.69 -6.10
CA ARG A 283 -1.88 3.42 -7.37
C ARG A 283 -2.97 4.45 -7.19
N ARG A 284 -2.66 5.68 -7.60
CA ARG A 284 -3.64 6.77 -7.59
C ARG A 284 -4.82 6.43 -8.49
N THR A 285 -6.01 6.57 -7.95
CA THR A 285 -7.28 6.43 -8.66
C THR A 285 -8.03 7.77 -8.64
N GLY A 286 -9.20 7.83 -9.27
CA GLY A 286 -10.11 8.97 -9.15
C GLY A 286 -10.94 8.98 -7.86
N ILE A 287 -10.73 8.02 -6.95
CA ILE A 287 -11.57 7.78 -5.77
C ILE A 287 -10.67 7.74 -4.53
N LEU A 288 -11.08 8.42 -3.47
CA LEU A 288 -10.38 8.38 -2.18
C LEU A 288 -10.98 7.31 -1.28
N PHE A 289 -10.13 6.62 -0.54
CA PHE A 289 -10.59 5.70 0.51
C PHE A 289 -11.20 6.52 1.65
N PRO A 290 -12.39 6.16 2.15
CA PRO A 290 -13.06 6.92 3.20
C PRO A 290 -12.41 6.64 4.57
N THR A 291 -11.36 7.38 4.87
CA THR A 291 -10.70 7.38 6.18
C THR A 291 -11.52 8.19 7.19
N ILE A 292 -12.55 7.58 7.76
CA ILE A 292 -13.48 8.22 8.72
C ILE A 292 -12.80 8.89 9.91
N TRP A 293 -11.58 8.45 10.26
CA TRP A 293 -10.75 9.00 11.34
C TRP A 293 -9.85 10.15 10.90
N ALA A 294 -9.67 10.33 9.60
CA ALA A 294 -8.87 11.39 8.99
C ALA A 294 -9.62 11.99 7.78
N PRO A 295 -10.78 12.63 7.98
CA PRO A 295 -11.68 13.04 6.89
C PRO A 295 -11.08 14.07 5.92
N LEU A 296 -9.94 14.67 6.27
CA LEU A 296 -9.19 15.60 5.43
C LEU A 296 -8.03 14.95 4.67
N ALA A 297 -7.83 13.63 4.80
CA ALA A 297 -6.81 12.91 4.06
C ALA A 297 -7.16 12.89 2.56
N ASP A 298 -6.27 13.42 1.74
CA ASP A 298 -6.41 13.52 0.29
C ASP A 298 -5.44 12.59 -0.46
N ASP A 299 -4.86 11.64 0.27
CA ASP A 299 -3.68 10.88 -0.16
C ASP A 299 -3.80 9.37 0.02
N VAL A 300 -5.01 8.89 0.31
CA VAL A 300 -5.36 7.46 0.32
C VAL A 300 -6.37 7.20 -0.80
N TYR A 301 -5.96 6.40 -1.79
CA TYR A 301 -6.78 6.10 -2.96
C TYR A 301 -7.50 4.77 -2.81
N ALA A 302 -8.58 4.60 -3.57
CA ALA A 302 -9.38 3.38 -3.54
C ALA A 302 -9.99 3.04 -4.89
N THR A 303 -10.48 1.81 -5.01
CA THR A 303 -11.47 1.41 -6.03
C THR A 303 -12.81 1.19 -5.35
N ASP A 304 -13.89 1.57 -6.02
CA ASP A 304 -15.24 1.20 -5.61
C ASP A 304 -15.47 -0.26 -6.01
N VAL A 305 -15.66 -1.12 -5.02
CA VAL A 305 -15.82 -2.58 -5.19
C VAL A 305 -17.19 -3.03 -4.74
N THR A 306 -18.16 -2.10 -4.63
CA THR A 306 -19.50 -2.38 -4.14
C THR A 306 -20.17 -3.51 -4.92
N MET A 307 -19.98 -3.54 -6.23
CA MET A 307 -20.57 -4.57 -7.10
C MET A 307 -19.98 -5.97 -6.88
N ASP A 308 -18.75 -6.06 -6.36
CA ASP A 308 -18.09 -7.35 -6.11
C ASP A 308 -18.78 -8.10 -4.94
N TYR A 309 -19.52 -7.37 -4.09
CA TYR A 309 -20.29 -7.93 -2.97
C TYR A 309 -21.77 -8.16 -3.31
N GLN A 310 -22.26 -7.53 -4.37
CA GLN A 310 -23.63 -7.67 -4.84
C GLN A 310 -23.66 -8.81 -5.85
N THR A 311 -23.69 -10.04 -5.37
CA THR A 311 -24.03 -11.17 -6.23
C THR A 311 -25.48 -11.00 -6.70
N ASP A 312 -25.73 -11.10 -8.00
CA ASP A 312 -27.08 -11.25 -8.53
C ASP A 312 -27.74 -12.43 -7.81
N ALA A 313 -28.87 -12.17 -7.16
CA ALA A 313 -29.74 -13.24 -6.70
C ALA A 313 -30.32 -13.92 -7.94
N GLU A 314 -29.67 -14.97 -8.44
CA GLU A 314 -30.29 -15.93 -9.36
C GLU A 314 -31.41 -16.73 -8.65
#